data_AF-A0A3M1EVY2-F1
#
_entry.id   AF-A0A3M1EVY2-F1
#
_cell.length_a   1.000
_cell.length_b   1.000
_cell.length_c   1.000
_cell.angle_alpha   90.00
_cell.angle_beta   90.00
_cell.angle_gamma   90.00
#
_symmetry.space_group_name_H-M   'P 1'
#
loop_
_entity.id
_entity.type
_entity.pdbx_description
1 polymer ?
#
loop_
_entity_poly.entity_id
_entity_poly.type
_entity_poly.pdbx_seq_one_letter_code
_entity_poly.pdbx_strand_id
1 'polypeptide(L)' 'WALALGAGFGGNGTPLGSTANVVAVSLSEKTRTPITMKVWLKTGLPVMILTVLAASVAFVLMFGWMRTP' A
#
# COMPACT_ATOMS: atom_id res chain seq x y z
N TRP A 1 -14.91 -3.81 7.16
CA TRP A 1 -14.05 -4.53 6.21
C TRP A 1 -13.45 -3.64 5.13
N ALA A 2 -14.25 -2.89 4.34
CA ALA A 2 -13.71 -1.96 3.35
C ALA A 2 -12.67 -0.95 3.91
N LEU A 3 -12.92 -0.39 5.11
CA LEU A 3 -11.97 0.52 5.78
C LEU A 3 -10.63 -0.16 6.15
N ALA A 4 -10.68 -1.42 6.62
CA ALA A 4 -9.48 -2.18 6.98
C ALA A 4 -8.65 -2.54 5.74
N LEU A 5 -9.32 -2.89 4.63
CA LEU A 5 -8.66 -3.11 3.33
C LEU A 5 -8.03 -1.81 2.80
N GLY A 6 -8.76 -0.70 2.85
CA GLY A 6 -8.25 0.62 2.46
C GLY A 6 -7.05 1.06 3.31
N ALA A 7 -7.10 0.88 4.63
CA ALA A 7 -5.99 1.20 5.52
C ALA A 7 -4.77 0.28 5.31
N GLY A 8 -4.99 -1.02 5.10
CA GLY A 8 -3.93 -2.01 4.88
C GLY A 8 -3.18 -1.79 3.57
N PHE A 9 -3.90 -1.56 2.45
CA PHE A 9 -3.27 -1.26 1.17
C PHE A 9 -2.77 0.18 1.06
N GLY A 10 -3.47 1.13 1.69
CA GLY A 10 -3.08 2.55 1.73
C GLY A 10 -1.77 2.82 2.45
N GLY A 11 -1.44 2.02 3.48
CA GLY A 11 -0.17 2.13 4.22
C GLY A 11 1.09 1.91 3.38
N ASN A 12 1.00 1.29 2.20
CA ASN A 12 2.16 1.05 1.33
C ASN A 12 2.57 2.26 0.47
N GLY A 13 1.72 3.29 0.40
CA GLY A 13 1.98 4.49 -0.41
C GLY A 13 3.13 5.36 0.13
N THR A 14 3.50 5.17 1.39
CA THR A 14 4.61 5.89 2.02
C THR A 14 5.55 4.94 2.76
N PRO A 15 6.83 5.30 2.89
CA PRO A 15 7.77 4.51 3.67
C PRO A 15 7.45 4.49 5.16
N LEU A 16 6.62 5.42 5.66
CA LEU A 16 6.19 5.50 7.06
C LEU A 16 4.94 4.67 7.37
N GLY A 17 4.22 4.17 6.36
CA GLY A 17 2.93 3.52 6.59
C GLY A 17 3.02 2.07 7.08
N SER A 18 4.22 1.49 7.18
CA SER A 18 4.46 0.20 7.82
C SER A 18 5.89 0.15 8.39
N THR A 19 6.07 -0.59 9.49
CA THR A 19 7.39 -0.84 10.10
C THR A 19 8.35 -1.53 9.12
N ALA A 20 7.83 -2.42 8.26
CA ALA A 20 8.63 -3.08 7.22
C ALA A 20 9.20 -2.08 6.20
N ASN A 21 8.42 -1.05 5.85
CA ASN A 21 8.85 -0.02 4.90
C ASN A 21 9.94 0.86 5.51
N VAL A 22 9.79 1.22 6.79
CA VAL A 22 10.81 1.98 7.53
C VAL A 22 12.12 1.18 7.62
N VAL A 23 12.05 -0.12 7.96
CA VAL A 23 13.23 -0.99 8.01
C VAL A 23 13.91 -1.10 6.65
N ALA A 24 13.15 -1.20 5.55
CA ALA A 24 13.69 -1.24 4.19
C ALA A 24 14.45 0.06 3.83
N VAL A 25 13.91 1.22 4.22
CA VAL A 25 14.60 2.52 4.04
C VAL A 25 15.87 2.57 4.88
N SER A 26 15.80 2.22 6.17
CA SER A 26 16.97 2.23 7.06
C SER A 26 18.06 1.25 6.63
N LEU A 27 17.70 0.13 5.99
CA LEU A 27 18.66 -0.80 5.40
C LEU A 27 19.27 -0.24 4.11
N SER A 28 18.45 0.40 3.28
CA SER A 28 18.89 1.03 2.04
C SER A 28 19.89 2.16 2.28
N GLU A 29 19.77 2.91 3.38
CA GLU A 29 20.73 3.94 3.80
C GLU A 29 22.15 3.38 4.02
N LYS A 30 22.29 2.09 4.33
CA LYS A 30 23.60 1.41 4.46
C LYS A 30 24.20 0.98 3.13
N THR A 31 23.49 1.21 2.03
CA THR A 31 23.88 0.80 0.67
C THR A 31 24.33 2.02 -0.14
N ARG A 32 25.04 1.81 -1.27
CA ARG A 32 25.51 2.90 -2.14
C ARG A 32 24.37 3.71 -2.79
N THR A 33 23.14 3.21 -2.78
CA THR A 33 21.94 3.83 -3.38
C THR A 33 20.83 3.94 -2.34
N PRO A 34 20.78 5.04 -1.55
CA PRO A 34 19.75 5.22 -0.53
C PRO A 34 18.38 5.52 -1.18
N ILE A 35 17.35 4.79 -0.75
CA ILE A 35 15.97 5.04 -1.15
C ILE A 35 15.47 6.27 -0.39
N THR A 36 15.36 7.39 -1.11
CA THR A 36 14.79 8.63 -0.56
C THR A 36 13.27 8.59 -0.58
N MET A 37 12.63 9.38 0.28
CA MET A 37 11.17 9.57 0.30
C MET A 37 10.58 9.83 -1.10
N LYS A 38 11.25 10.66 -1.93
CA LYS A 38 10.83 10.95 -3.31
C LYS A 38 10.83 9.71 -4.21
N VAL A 39 11.84 8.86 -4.10
CA VAL A 39 11.95 7.62 -4.89
C VAL A 39 10.86 6.65 -4.48
N TRP A 40 10.60 6.53 -3.18
CA TRP A 40 9.50 5.73 -2.68
C TRP A 40 8.15 6.27 -3.15
N LEU A 41 7.90 7.58 -3.02
CA LEU A 41 6.61 8.16 -3.40
C LEU A 41 6.34 7.99 -4.90
N LYS A 42 7.36 8.16 -5.74
CA LYS A 42 7.20 8.08 -7.21
C LYS A 42 6.76 6.69 -7.67
N THR A 43 7.14 5.64 -6.94
CA THR A 43 6.85 4.24 -7.31
C THR A 43 5.75 3.64 -6.43
N GLY A 44 5.77 3.91 -5.13
CA GLY A 44 4.83 3.41 -4.13
C GLY A 44 3.46 4.07 -4.18
N LEU A 45 3.36 5.36 -4.52
CA LEU A 45 2.07 6.04 -4.63
C LEU A 45 1.20 5.51 -5.79
N PRO A 46 1.73 5.31 -7.02
CA PRO A 46 0.97 4.65 -8.10
C PRO A 46 0.55 3.22 -7.74
N VAL A 47 1.45 2.44 -7.11
CA VAL A 47 1.16 1.06 -6.70
C VAL A 47 0.09 1.01 -5.61
N MET A 48 0.14 1.93 -4.65
CA MET A 48 -0.89 2.07 -3.62
C MET A 48 -2.25 2.39 -4.24
N ILE A 49 -2.30 3.33 -5.19
CA ILE A 49 -3.56 3.69 -5.87
C ILE A 49 -4.13 2.49 -6.62
N LEU A 50 -3.29 1.76 -7.38
CA LEU A 50 -3.71 0.56 -8.12
C LEU A 50 -4.23 -0.54 -7.19
N THR A 51 -3.52 -0.81 -6.10
CA THR A 51 -3.90 -1.88 -5.14
C THR A 51 -5.14 -1.52 -4.34
N VAL A 52 -5.28 -0.27 -3.90
CA VAL A 52 -6.52 0.22 -3.24
C VAL A 52 -7.69 0.17 -4.21
N LEU A 53 -7.54 0.63 -5.45
CA LEU A 53 -8.59 0.54 -6.47
C LEU A 53 -8.97 -0.92 -6.77
N ALA A 54 -8.00 -1.80 -6.95
CA ALA A 54 -8.25 -3.21 -7.18
C ALA A 54 -8.99 -3.85 -6.00
N ALA A 55 -8.59 -3.55 -4.76
CA ALA A 55 -9.27 -4.01 -3.56
C ALA A 55 -10.68 -3.44 -3.44
N SER A 56 -10.90 -2.16 -3.77
CA SER A 56 -12.23 -1.54 -3.81
C SER A 56 -13.14 -2.17 -4.86
N VAL A 57 -12.63 -2.42 -6.08
CA VAL A 57 -13.39 -3.08 -7.16
C VAL A 57 -13.73 -4.52 -6.77
N ALA A 58 -12.76 -5.29 -6.27
CA ALA A 58 -12.99 -6.65 -5.78
C ALA A 58 -14.03 -6.67 -4.66
N PHE A 59 -13.96 -5.71 -3.72
CA PHE A 59 -14.92 -5.61 -2.63
C PHE A 59 -16.33 -5.29 -3.14
N VAL A 60 -16.48 -4.39 -4.13
CA VAL A 60 -17.79 -4.06 -4.74
C VAL A 60 -18.37 -5.25 -5.51
N LEU A 61 -17.55 -5.96 -6.30
CA LEU A 61 -17.99 -7.15 -7.05
C LEU A 61 -18.38 -8.30 -6.12
N MET A 62 -17.58 -8.58 -5.09
CA MET A 62 -17.90 -9.59 -4.08
C MET A 62 -18.99 -9.13 -3.09
N PHE A 63 -19.33 -7.85 -3.02
CA PHE A 63 -20.40 -7.37 -2.15
C PHE A 63 -21.75 -7.98 -2.54
N GLY A 64 -21.98 -8.23 -3.84
CA GLY A 64 -23.16 -8.95 -4.31
C GLY A 64 -23.21 -10.41 -3.83
N TRP A 65 -22.04 -11.06 -3.75
CA TRP A 65 -21.90 -12.44 -3.26
C TRP A 65 -21.99 -12.56 -1.73
N MET A 66 -21.50 -11.56 -0.98
CA MET A 66 -21.57 -11.53 0.50
C MET A 66 -22.95 -11.11 1.03
N ARG A 67 -23.90 -10.74 0.16
CA ARG A 67 -25.26 -10.32 0.53
C ARG A 67 -26.27 -11.45 0.51
N THR A 68 -25.90 -12.63 0.00
CA THR A 68 -26.73 -13.84 0.16
C THR A 68 -26.56 -14.38 1.58
N PRO A 69 -27.67 -14.65 2.29
CA PRO A 69 -27.67 -15.04 3.70
C PRO A 69 -26.97 -16.38 3.97
#